data_AF-A0A354CSS4-F1
#
_entry.id   AF-A0A354CSS4-F1
#
_cell.length_a   1.000
_cell.length_b   1.000
_cell.length_c   1.000
_cell.angle_alpha   90.00
_cell.angle_beta   90.00
_cell.angle_gamma   90.00
#
_symmetry.space_group_name_H-M   'P 1'
#
loop_
_entity.id
_entity.type
_entity.pdbx_description
1 polymer ?
#
loop_
_entity_poly.entity_id
_entity_poly.type
_entity_poly.pdbx_seq_one_letter_code
_entity_poly.pdbx_strand_id
1 'polypeptide(L)'
;DGMGGENAGSVASQMTIDLMQSRIETGFRLSNNRNFIRNLLITSVTAANSLVFDRARTEPDKRGMGTTCVAAIIYDERAYIINVGDSRCYHIFGENMQQVTKDHTQVRRLIERGELTEEESRTHPNRNYIT
;
A
#
# COMPACT_ATOMS: atom_id res chain seq x y z
N ASP A 1 -3.16 6.64 0.08
CA ASP A 1 -3.18 7.79 0.99
C ASP A 1 -1.89 8.57 0.79
N GLY A 2 -1.99 9.79 0.27
CA GLY A 2 -0.85 10.57 -0.21
C GLY A 2 -0.18 11.38 0.90
N MET A 3 1.15 11.41 0.89
CA MET A 3 1.98 12.12 1.88
C MET A 3 2.97 13.05 1.17
N GLY A 4 3.29 14.17 1.82
CA GLY A 4 4.19 15.20 1.30
C GLY A 4 3.63 16.59 1.60
N GLY A 5 4.43 17.65 1.38
CA GLY A 5 4.00 19.04 1.53
C GLY A 5 2.88 19.43 0.54
N GLU A 6 2.65 20.74 0.36
CA GLU A 6 1.55 21.26 -0.49
C GLU A 6 1.41 20.49 -1.82
N ASN A 7 0.29 19.77 -1.98
CA ASN A 7 -0.11 18.98 -3.15
C ASN A 7 0.81 17.82 -3.58
N ALA A 8 1.96 17.60 -2.94
CA ALA A 8 2.89 16.55 -3.36
C ALA A 8 2.31 15.13 -3.09
N GLY A 9 1.54 14.97 -2.02
CA GLY A 9 0.87 13.71 -1.69
C GLY A 9 -0.22 13.31 -2.68
N SER A 10 -1.05 14.25 -3.14
CA SER A 10 -2.12 13.96 -4.11
C SER A 10 -1.53 13.55 -5.47
N VAL A 11 -0.44 14.19 -5.88
CA VAL A 11 0.32 13.80 -7.08
C VAL A 11 0.89 12.38 -6.93
N ALA A 12 1.51 12.05 -5.80
CA ALA A 12 2.05 10.71 -5.55
C ALA A 12 0.97 9.61 -5.58
N SER A 13 -0.19 9.85 -4.95
CA SER A 13 -1.31 8.91 -4.95
C SER A 13 -1.90 8.74 -6.35
N GLN A 14 -2.07 9.82 -7.11
CA GLN A 14 -2.63 9.76 -8.46
C GLN A 14 -1.72 8.99 -9.41
N MET A 15 -0.40 9.30 -9.42
CA MET A 15 0.57 8.57 -10.25
C MET A 15 0.62 7.09 -9.94
N THR A 16 0.47 6.72 -8.65
CA THR A 16 0.41 5.32 -8.23
C THR A 16 -0.83 4.64 -8.80
N ILE A 17 -2.01 5.26 -8.68
CA ILE A 17 -3.26 4.72 -9.22
C ILE A 17 -3.16 4.55 -10.75
N ASP A 18 -2.75 5.59 -11.47
CA ASP A 18 -2.71 5.60 -12.93
C ASP A 18 -1.79 4.50 -13.48
N LEU A 19 -0.58 4.38 -12.92
CA LEU A 19 0.39 3.39 -13.37
C LEU A 19 -0.04 1.97 -12.99
N MET A 20 -0.57 1.76 -11.78
CA MET A 20 -1.07 0.44 -11.39
C MET A 20 -2.25 0.01 -12.26
N GLN A 21 -3.21 0.90 -12.50
CA GLN A 21 -4.36 0.63 -13.37
C GLN A 21 -3.88 0.24 -14.78
N SER A 22 -3.06 1.08 -15.40
CA SER A 22 -2.55 0.84 -16.76
C SER A 22 -1.83 -0.51 -16.88
N ARG A 23 -0.96 -0.84 -15.91
CA ARG A 23 -0.21 -2.11 -15.90
C ARG A 23 -1.10 -3.31 -15.66
N ILE A 24 -2.08 -3.20 -14.76
CA ILE A 24 -3.02 -4.29 -14.46
C ILE A 24 -3.91 -4.52 -15.67
N GLU A 25 -4.52 -3.50 -16.25
CA GLU A 25 -5.39 -3.64 -17.43
C GLU A 25 -4.63 -4.23 -18.63
N THR A 26 -3.42 -3.76 -18.88
CA THR A 26 -2.60 -4.24 -20.01
C THR A 26 -2.05 -5.64 -19.76
N GLY A 27 -1.66 -5.94 -18.52
CA GLY A 27 -0.96 -7.17 -18.14
C GLY A 27 -1.88 -8.30 -17.70
N PHE A 28 -3.11 -8.02 -17.27
CA PHE A 28 -4.01 -9.04 -16.74
C PHE A 28 -4.46 -10.01 -17.83
N ARG A 29 -4.38 -11.30 -17.53
CA ARG A 29 -4.82 -12.39 -18.40
C ARG A 29 -5.57 -13.40 -17.55
N LEU A 30 -6.66 -13.92 -18.09
CA LEU A 30 -7.38 -15.04 -17.48
C LEU A 30 -6.40 -16.21 -17.37
N SER A 31 -6.05 -16.56 -16.14
CA SER A 31 -5.07 -17.59 -15.86
C SER A 31 -5.37 -18.23 -14.51
N ASN A 32 -5.33 -19.57 -14.47
CA ASN A 32 -5.41 -20.32 -13.21
C ASN A 32 -4.07 -20.26 -12.43
N ASN A 33 -3.05 -19.60 -12.97
CA ASN A 33 -1.78 -19.44 -12.30
C ASN A 33 -1.83 -18.30 -11.26
N ARG A 34 -2.02 -18.66 -10.00
CA ARG A 34 -2.03 -17.73 -8.87
C ARG A 34 -0.77 -16.87 -8.76
N ASN A 35 0.38 -17.41 -9.16
CA ASN A 35 1.65 -16.67 -9.13
C ASN A 35 1.69 -15.56 -10.18
N PHE A 36 0.95 -15.72 -11.29
CA PHE A 36 0.84 -14.67 -12.30
C PHE A 36 0.18 -13.42 -11.73
N ILE A 37 -0.98 -13.57 -11.06
CA ILE A 37 -1.71 -12.44 -10.46
C ILE A 37 -0.88 -11.79 -9.33
N ARG A 38 -0.23 -12.61 -8.49
CA ARG A 38 0.69 -12.09 -7.47
C ARG A 38 1.82 -11.26 -8.09
N ASN A 39 2.48 -11.79 -9.11
CA ASN A 39 3.60 -11.11 -9.77
C ASN A 39 3.13 -9.83 -10.49
N LEU A 40 1.94 -9.84 -11.06
CA LEU A 40 1.35 -8.64 -11.67
C LEU A 40 1.17 -7.53 -10.63
N LEU A 41 0.62 -7.83 -9.45
CA LEU A 41 0.50 -6.86 -8.36
C LEU A 41 1.86 -6.36 -7.87
N ILE A 42 2.80 -7.28 -7.58
CA ILE A 42 4.13 -6.95 -7.07
C ILE A 42 4.89 -6.05 -8.04
N THR A 43 4.93 -6.42 -9.32
CA THR A 43 5.66 -5.63 -10.33
C THR A 43 4.98 -4.30 -10.61
N SER A 44 3.65 -4.21 -10.50
CA SER A 44 2.91 -2.95 -10.69
C SER A 44 3.14 -1.96 -9.57
N VAL A 45 3.06 -2.40 -8.30
CA VAL A 45 3.35 -1.51 -7.16
C VAL A 45 4.83 -1.12 -7.12
N THR A 46 5.73 -2.02 -7.49
CA THR A 46 7.18 -1.72 -7.54
C THR A 46 7.47 -0.65 -8.60
N ALA A 47 6.86 -0.77 -9.79
CA ALA A 47 6.98 0.23 -10.84
C ALA A 47 6.40 1.60 -10.42
N ALA A 48 5.24 1.60 -9.75
CA ALA A 48 4.66 2.81 -9.18
C ALA A 48 5.57 3.48 -8.15
N ASN A 49 6.14 2.69 -7.24
CA ASN A 49 7.10 3.19 -6.26
C ASN A 49 8.34 3.81 -6.94
N SER A 50 8.93 3.15 -7.93
CA SER A 50 10.07 3.69 -8.68
C SER A 50 9.73 5.02 -9.36
N LEU A 51 8.56 5.12 -10.00
CA LEU A 51 8.09 6.35 -10.63
C LEU A 51 7.96 7.50 -9.62
N VAL A 52 7.27 7.26 -8.50
CA VAL A 52 7.10 8.26 -7.44
C VAL A 52 8.45 8.68 -6.87
N PHE A 53 9.33 7.72 -6.57
CA PHE A 53 10.66 7.98 -6.03
C PHE A 53 11.53 8.82 -6.97
N ASP A 54 11.57 8.48 -8.25
CA ASP A 54 12.38 9.22 -9.23
C ASP A 54 11.87 10.65 -9.40
N ARG A 55 10.55 10.84 -9.43
CA ARG A 55 9.91 12.17 -9.49
C ARG A 55 10.20 12.98 -8.23
N ALA A 56 10.12 12.37 -7.05
CA ALA A 56 10.42 13.03 -5.78
C ALA A 56 11.89 13.49 -5.69
N ARG A 57 12.80 12.78 -6.38
CA ARG A 57 14.23 13.13 -6.42
C ARG A 57 14.55 14.22 -7.45
N THR A 58 13.85 14.21 -8.59
CA THR A 58 14.18 15.06 -9.75
C THR A 58 13.42 16.38 -9.78
N GLU A 59 12.27 16.45 -9.12
CA GLU A 59 11.40 17.64 -9.12
C GLU A 59 11.40 18.28 -7.72
N PRO A 60 12.05 19.45 -7.52
CA PRO A 60 12.23 20.05 -6.20
C PRO A 60 10.93 20.34 -5.46
N ASP A 61 9.87 20.70 -6.18
CA ASP A 61 8.51 20.94 -5.68
C ASP A 61 7.80 19.66 -5.19
N LYS A 62 8.33 18.48 -5.54
CA LYS A 62 7.77 17.16 -5.17
C LYS A 62 8.66 16.40 -4.18
N ARG A 63 9.69 17.05 -3.65
CA ARG A 63 10.61 16.43 -2.71
C ARG A 63 9.86 15.88 -1.50
N GLY A 64 10.14 14.61 -1.19
CA GLY A 64 9.55 13.93 -0.04
C GLY A 64 8.11 13.45 -0.24
N MET A 65 7.56 13.53 -1.46
CA MET A 65 6.26 12.92 -1.72
C MET A 65 6.30 11.40 -1.59
N GLY A 66 5.19 10.83 -1.18
CA GLY A 66 4.97 9.40 -1.10
C GLY A 66 3.48 9.11 -1.02
N THR A 67 3.10 7.84 -1.08
CA THR A 67 1.72 7.43 -0.83
C THR A 67 1.73 6.02 -0.28
N THR A 68 0.77 5.71 0.59
CA THR A 68 0.37 4.33 0.85
C THR A 68 -0.33 3.75 -0.39
N CYS A 69 -0.36 2.44 -0.48
CA CYS A 69 -1.10 1.71 -1.51
C CYS A 69 -1.69 0.43 -0.92
N VAL A 70 -3.01 0.30 -0.97
CA VAL A 70 -3.70 -0.98 -0.81
C VAL A 70 -4.49 -1.24 -2.10
N ALA A 71 -4.28 -2.41 -2.70
CA ALA A 71 -4.94 -2.78 -3.94
C ALA A 71 -5.33 -4.25 -3.91
N ALA A 72 -6.42 -4.59 -4.62
CA ALA A 72 -6.90 -5.95 -4.72
C ALA A 72 -7.26 -6.30 -6.18
N ILE A 73 -6.85 -7.49 -6.63
CA ILE A 73 -7.43 -8.12 -7.82
C ILE A 73 -8.38 -9.21 -7.33
N ILE A 74 -9.64 -9.12 -7.75
CA ILE A 74 -10.63 -10.17 -7.51
C ILE A 74 -10.71 -11.00 -8.78
N TYR A 75 -10.43 -12.29 -8.64
CA TYR A 75 -10.50 -13.23 -9.74
C TYR A 75 -10.93 -14.59 -9.22
N ASP A 76 -11.97 -15.15 -9.85
CA ASP A 76 -12.64 -16.35 -9.39
C ASP A 76 -13.12 -16.17 -7.92
N GLU A 77 -13.01 -17.18 -7.06
CA GLU A 77 -13.39 -17.10 -5.65
C GLU A 77 -12.26 -16.55 -4.75
N ARG A 78 -11.35 -15.72 -5.29
CA ARG A 78 -10.16 -15.24 -4.56
C ARG A 78 -9.92 -13.74 -4.73
N ALA A 79 -9.54 -13.10 -3.62
CA ALA A 79 -8.97 -11.76 -3.60
C ALA A 79 -7.45 -11.84 -3.41
N TYR A 80 -6.70 -11.20 -4.31
CA TYR A 80 -5.25 -11.04 -4.23
C TYR A 80 -4.96 -9.62 -3.78
N ILE A 81 -4.44 -9.46 -2.56
CA ILE A 81 -4.27 -8.15 -1.92
C ILE A 81 -2.78 -7.82 -1.83
N ILE A 82 -2.43 -6.57 -2.13
CA ILE A 82 -1.11 -5.99 -1.87
C ILE A 82 -1.25 -4.74 -1.00
N ASN A 83 -0.33 -4.57 -0.05
CA ASN A 83 -0.32 -3.45 0.88
C ASN A 83 1.08 -2.84 1.00
N VAL A 84 1.15 -1.52 0.96
CA VAL A 84 2.32 -0.70 1.26
C VAL A 84 1.85 0.48 2.10
N GLY A 85 2.33 0.56 3.34
CA GLY A 85 1.93 1.59 4.30
C GLY A 85 0.89 1.08 5.29
N ASP A 86 0.12 2.00 5.86
CA ASP A 86 -0.83 1.76 6.94
C ASP A 86 -2.30 1.87 6.50
N SER A 87 -2.55 2.03 5.19
CA SER A 87 -3.88 1.80 4.64
C SER A 87 -4.29 0.34 4.78
N ARG A 88 -5.60 0.09 4.88
CA ARG A 88 -6.11 -1.19 5.35
C ARG A 88 -7.10 -1.83 4.39
N CYS A 89 -7.04 -3.15 4.30
CA CYS A 89 -8.10 -3.97 3.70
C CYS A 89 -8.73 -4.84 4.79
N TYR A 90 -10.05 -4.93 4.79
CA TYR A 90 -10.83 -5.74 5.72
C TYR A 90 -11.69 -6.74 4.94
N HIS A 91 -11.78 -7.96 5.46
CA HIS A 91 -12.74 -8.97 5.02
C HIS A 91 -13.91 -8.98 5.99
N ILE A 92 -15.11 -8.69 5.48
CA ILE A 92 -16.35 -8.62 6.27
C ILE A 92 -17.22 -9.82 5.88
N PHE A 93 -17.60 -10.63 6.86
CA PHE A 93 -18.43 -11.82 6.66
C PHE A 93 -19.42 -11.99 7.82
N GLY A 94 -20.72 -11.90 7.51
CA GLY A 94 -21.77 -11.83 8.54
C GLY A 94 -21.54 -10.63 9.46
N GLU A 95 -21.42 -10.90 10.77
CA GLU A 95 -21.12 -9.89 11.79
C GLU A 95 -19.61 -9.74 12.09
N ASN A 96 -18.76 -10.51 11.40
CA ASN A 96 -17.32 -10.49 11.62
C ASN A 96 -16.61 -9.52 10.68
N MET A 97 -15.61 -8.82 11.20
CA MET A 97 -14.70 -7.95 10.43
C MET A 97 -13.26 -8.30 10.79
N GLN A 98 -12.49 -8.74 9.81
CA GLN A 98 -11.09 -9.11 9.98
C GLN A 98 -10.18 -8.21 9.13
N GLN A 99 -9.19 -7.58 9.75
CA GLN A 99 -8.13 -6.88 9.01
C GLN A 99 -7.25 -7.89 8.28
N VAL A 100 -7.12 -7.76 6.96
CA VAL A 100 -6.31 -8.65 6.12
C VAL A 100 -4.87 -8.12 5.99
N THR A 101 -4.70 -6.80 5.97
CA THR A 101 -3.39 -6.16 5.85
C THR A 101 -2.74 -5.95 7.20
N LYS A 102 -1.42 -5.78 7.21
CA LYS A 102 -0.67 -5.33 8.36
C LYS A 102 -0.16 -3.91 8.11
N ASP A 103 -0.34 -3.03 9.07
CA ASP A 103 0.11 -1.64 8.96
C ASP A 103 1.64 -1.60 8.96
N HIS A 104 2.25 -0.97 7.96
CA HIS A 104 3.69 -0.76 7.92
C HIS A 104 4.08 0.49 8.71
N THR A 105 3.77 0.50 10.01
CA THR A 105 4.12 1.60 10.93
C THR A 105 5.25 1.20 11.88
N GLN A 106 5.96 2.20 12.41
CA GLN A 106 6.98 1.99 13.43
C GLN A 106 6.41 1.30 14.66
N VAL A 107 5.24 1.75 15.13
CA VAL A 107 4.58 1.14 16.30
C VAL A 107 4.23 -0.31 16.05
N ARG A 108 3.79 -0.67 14.83
CA ARG A 108 3.52 -2.07 14.50
C ARG A 108 4.78 -2.92 14.58
N ARG A 109 5.91 -2.42 14.10
CA ARG A 109 7.20 -3.12 14.21
C ARG A 109 7.67 -3.29 15.66
N LEU A 110 7.40 -2.33 16.54
CA LEU A 110 7.72 -2.45 17.97
C LEU A 110 6.87 -3.54 18.65
N ILE A 111 5.57 -3.62 18.30
CA ILE A 111 4.68 -4.69 18.79
C ILE A 111 5.16 -6.06 18.32
N GLU A 112 5.52 -6.19 17.04
CA GLU A 112 6.01 -7.47 16.48
C GLU A 112 7.33 -7.93 17.11
N ARG A 113 8.11 -7.02 17.70
CA ARG A 113 9.34 -7.33 18.45
C ARG A 113 9.10 -7.58 19.95
N GLY A 114 7.87 -7.41 20.42
CA GLY A 114 7.52 -7.50 21.85
C GLY A 114 8.02 -6.31 22.67
N GLU A 115 8.43 -5.22 22.02
CA GLU A 115 8.90 -3.99 22.67
C GLU A 115 7.74 -3.07 23.08
N LEU A 116 6.54 -3.32 22.57
CA LEU A 116 5.34 -2.53 22.82
C LEU A 116 4.10 -3.43 22.81
N THR A 117 3.13 -3.16 23.67
CA THR A 117 1.83 -3.83 23.61
C THR A 117 0.86 -3.12 22.65
N GLU A 118 -0.20 -3.82 22.25
CA GLU A 118 -1.26 -3.25 21.41
C GLU A 118 -1.96 -2.05 22.11
N GLU A 119 -2.10 -2.10 23.43
CA GLU A 119 -2.69 -1.00 24.22
C GLU A 119 -1.80 0.25 24.22
N GLU A 120 -0.50 0.08 24.48
CA GLU A 120 0.49 1.17 24.49
C GLU A 120 0.63 1.84 23.11
N SER A 121 0.40 1.09 22.03
CA SER A 121 0.49 1.62 20.66
C SER A 121 -0.53 2.71 20.35
N ARG A 122 -1.71 2.67 21.00
CA ARG A 122 -2.83 3.57 20.69
C ARG A 122 -2.51 5.03 21.03
N THR A 123 -1.69 5.24 22.06
CA THR A 123 -1.29 6.56 22.55
C THR A 123 0.16 6.91 22.23
N HIS A 124 0.88 6.04 21.50
CA HIS A 124 2.29 6.25 21.19
C HIS A 124 2.50 7.49 20.28
N PRO A 125 3.46 8.38 20.59
CA PRO A 125 3.65 9.64 19.86
C PRO A 125 3.95 9.44 18.37
N ASN A 126 4.60 8.33 18.01
CA ASN A 126 4.95 8.00 16.62
C ASN A 126 3.98 6.99 15.96
N ARG A 127 2.72 6.90 16.41
CA ARG A 127 1.77 5.89 15.89
C ARG A 127 1.49 5.97 14.38
N ASN A 128 1.65 7.15 13.78
CA ASN A 128 1.43 7.39 12.34
C ASN A 128 2.74 7.37 11.54
N TYR A 129 3.88 7.00 12.15
CA TYR A 129 5.15 7.00 11.43
C TYR A 129 5.26 5.75 10.56
N ILE A 130 5.16 5.93 9.24
CA ILE A 130 5.18 4.85 8.23
C ILE A 130 6.62 4.50 7.86
N THR A 131 6.88 3.21 7.64
CA THR A 131 8.25 2.69 7.44
C THR A 131 8.34 1.55 6.46
#